data_AF-A0A920FW53-F1
#
_entry.id   AF-A0A920FW53-F1
#
_cell.length_a   1.000
_cell.length_b   1.000
_cell.length_c   1.000
_cell.angle_alpha   90.00
_cell.angle_beta   90.00
_cell.angle_gamma   90.00
#
_symmetry.space_group_name_H-M   'P 1'
#
loop_
_entity.id
_entity.type
_entity.pdbx_description
1 polymer ?
#
loop_
_entity_poly.entity_id
_entity_poly.type
_entity_poly.pdbx_seq_one_letter_code
_entity_poly.pdbx_strand_id
1 'polypeptide(L)'
;MKSEKIVNFDMLIINLYPFEETIKKTKKSDEIIEMIDIGGHSLIRAAIKNYTKTTPIVSPTDYKQIIRKLPNSKLRRKNTQ
;
A
#
# COMPACT_ATOMS: atom_id res chain seq x y z
N MET A 1 -2.61 -21.39 -4.36
CA MET A 1 -2.61 -20.33 -5.40
C MET A 1 -2.72 -20.86 -6.83
N LYS A 2 -2.41 -22.13 -7.18
CA LYS A 2 -2.56 -22.58 -8.59
C LYS A 2 -4.00 -22.94 -8.99
N SER A 3 -4.88 -23.23 -8.04
CA SER A 3 -6.28 -23.59 -8.28
C SER A 3 -7.22 -22.38 -8.35
N GLU A 4 -6.84 -21.27 -7.73
CA GLU A 4 -7.56 -20.01 -7.69
C GLU A 4 -6.71 -19.03 -8.51
N LYS A 5 -7.23 -18.38 -9.56
CA LYS A 5 -6.46 -17.48 -10.45
C LYS A 5 -6.03 -16.17 -9.74
N ILE A 6 -5.24 -16.29 -8.67
CA ILE A 6 -4.82 -15.19 -7.82
C ILE A 6 -3.45 -14.69 -8.30
N VAL A 7 -3.39 -13.38 -8.55
CA VAL A 7 -2.19 -12.68 -8.99
C VAL A 7 -1.31 -12.34 -7.79
N ASN A 8 0.00 -12.53 -7.93
CA ASN A 8 0.97 -12.07 -6.95
C ASN A 8 1.29 -10.59 -7.17
N PHE A 9 1.48 -9.85 -6.08
CA PHE A 9 1.91 -8.46 -6.12
C PHE A 9 3.37 -8.33 -5.71
N ASP A 10 4.20 -7.85 -6.63
CA ASP A 10 5.63 -7.58 -6.37
C ASP A 10 5.84 -6.30 -5.53
N MET A 11 4.85 -5.40 -5.54
CA MET A 11 4.89 -4.13 -4.83
C MET A 11 3.49 -3.78 -4.30
N LEU A 12 3.45 -3.23 -3.09
CA LEU A 12 2.27 -2.65 -2.47
C LEU A 12 2.56 -1.19 -2.13
N ILE A 13 1.82 -0.26 -2.74
CA ILE A 13 1.88 1.18 -2.43
C ILE A 13 0.57 1.54 -1.74
N ILE A 14 0.64 1.96 -0.47
CA ILE A 14 -0.57 2.24 0.31
C ILE A 14 -0.32 3.29 1.39
N ASN A 15 -1.28 4.18 1.59
CA ASN A 15 -1.27 5.19 2.63
C ASN A 15 -2.54 5.04 3.48
N LEU A 16 -2.41 5.28 4.79
CA LEU A 16 -3.50 5.14 5.75
C LEU A 16 -4.33 6.42 5.82
N TYR A 17 -5.58 6.28 6.27
CA TYR A 17 -6.42 7.44 6.57
C TYR A 17 -5.82 8.28 7.71
N PRO A 18 -6.00 9.61 7.69
CA PRO A 18 -5.30 10.54 8.57
C PRO A 18 -5.95 10.60 9.98
N PHE A 19 -6.02 9.45 10.65
CA PHE A 19 -6.64 9.30 11.97
C PHE A 19 -6.09 10.28 13.02
N GLU A 20 -4.77 10.44 13.07
CA GLU A 20 -4.11 11.37 14.00
C GLU A 20 -4.50 12.82 13.74
N GLU A 21 -4.58 13.24 12.47
CA GLU A 21 -5.01 14.60 12.14
C GLU A 21 -6.47 14.83 12.51
N THR A 22 -7.33 13.84 12.31
CA THR A 22 -8.75 13.94 12.65
C THR A 22 -8.95 14.10 14.15
N ILE A 23 -8.23 13.35 14.99
CA ILE A 23 -8.27 13.54 16.46
C ILE A 23 -7.86 14.96 16.86
N LYS A 24 -6.89 15.56 16.15
CA LYS A 24 -6.46 16.94 16.40
C LYS A 24 -7.51 17.98 15.97
N LYS A 25 -8.34 17.67 14.99
CA LYS A 25 -9.31 18.60 14.36
C LYS A 25 -10.71 18.53 14.99
N THR A 26 -11.14 17.37 15.49
CA THR A 26 -12.51 17.17 16.00
C THR A 26 -12.51 16.31 17.26
N LYS A 27 -13.56 16.47 18.08
CA LYS A 27 -13.84 15.60 19.25
C LYS A 27 -15.02 14.67 19.02
N LYS A 28 -15.63 14.71 17.83
CA LYS A 28 -16.77 13.86 17.51
C LYS A 28 -16.28 12.44 17.28
N SER A 29 -16.78 11.50 18.09
CA SER A 29 -16.40 10.09 18.04
C SER A 29 -16.62 9.49 16.66
N ASP A 30 -17.75 9.80 16.02
CA ASP A 30 -18.16 9.17 14.77
C ASP A 30 -17.19 9.56 13.64
N GLU A 31 -16.83 10.84 13.54
CA GLU A 31 -15.84 11.34 12.58
C GLU A 31 -14.45 10.72 12.78
N ILE A 32 -14.07 10.42 14.04
CA ILE A 32 -12.79 9.77 14.36
C ILE A 32 -12.83 8.28 14.01
N ILE A 33 -13.93 7.58 14.31
CA ILE A 33 -14.11 6.15 14.04
C ILE A 33 -14.04 5.86 12.54
N GLU A 34 -14.63 6.71 11.70
CA GLU A 34 -14.56 6.59 10.24
C GLU A 34 -13.12 6.64 9.68
N MET A 35 -12.17 7.18 10.44
CA MET A 35 -10.77 7.25 10.03
C MET A 35 -9.96 6.00 10.43
N ILE A 36 -10.57 5.02 11.09
CA ILE A 36 -9.89 3.75 11.44
C ILE A 36 -9.79 2.87 10.19
N ASP A 37 -8.59 2.81 9.61
CA ASP A 37 -8.34 2.02 8.42
C ASP A 37 -7.92 0.57 8.75
N ILE A 38 -8.87 -0.37 8.71
CA ILE A 38 -8.59 -1.79 8.95
C ILE A 38 -7.88 -2.44 7.76
N GLY A 39 -8.31 -2.10 6.54
CA GLY A 39 -7.81 -2.71 5.31
C GLY A 39 -6.36 -2.34 5.03
N GLY A 40 -6.04 -1.05 5.16
CA GLY A 40 -4.69 -0.52 4.94
C GLY A 40 -3.67 -1.14 5.89
N HIS A 41 -3.97 -1.19 7.19
CA HIS A 41 -3.08 -1.84 8.16
C HIS A 41 -2.91 -3.34 7.89
N SER A 42 -3.99 -4.02 7.50
CA SER A 42 -3.95 -5.45 7.17
C SER A 42 -3.04 -5.73 5.98
N LEU A 43 -3.16 -4.94 4.90
CA LEU A 43 -2.34 -5.06 3.70
C LEU A 43 -0.87 -4.73 3.97
N ILE A 44 -0.59 -3.65 4.72
CA ILE A 44 0.78 -3.27 5.11
C ILE A 44 1.43 -4.41 5.89
N ARG A 45 0.75 -4.96 6.90
CA ARG A 45 1.28 -6.08 7.70
C ARG A 45 1.52 -7.32 6.85
N ALA A 46 0.60 -7.65 5.94
CA ALA A 46 0.76 -8.78 5.04
C ALA A 46 1.98 -8.61 4.11
N ALA A 47 2.15 -7.43 3.51
CA ALA A 47 3.29 -7.15 2.64
C ALA A 47 4.63 -7.15 3.40
N ILE A 48 4.70 -6.56 4.59
CA ILE A 48 5.90 -6.60 5.44
C ILE A 48 6.25 -8.03 5.84
N LYS A 49 5.26 -8.84 6.23
CA LYS A 49 5.49 -10.26 6.53
C LYS A 49 6.03 -11.03 5.31
N ASN A 50 5.66 -10.60 4.10
CA ASN A 50 6.07 -11.21 2.83
C ASN A 50 7.17 -10.40 2.11
N TYR A 51 8.00 -9.63 2.84
CA TYR A 51 8.96 -8.67 2.26
C TYR A 51 9.94 -9.27 1.24
N THR A 52 10.19 -10.57 1.29
CA THR A 52 11.04 -11.27 0.31
C THR A 52 10.43 -11.33 -1.10
N LYS A 53 9.12 -11.12 -1.22
CA LYS A 53 8.35 -11.24 -2.46
C LYS A 53 7.51 -10.00 -2.79
N THR A 54 7.19 -9.17 -1.80
CA THR A 54 6.39 -7.96 -1.97
C THR A 54 7.11 -6.80 -1.32
N THR A 55 7.30 -5.70 -2.06
CA THR A 55 7.90 -4.47 -1.55
C THR A 55 6.80 -3.53 -1.02
N PRO A 56 6.67 -3.33 0.31
CA PRO A 56 5.72 -2.36 0.86
C PRO A 56 6.29 -0.93 0.76
N ILE A 57 5.47 0.02 0.34
CA ILE A 57 5.79 1.45 0.27
C ILE A 57 4.63 2.20 0.91
N VAL A 58 4.91 2.85 2.04
CA VAL A 58 3.89 3.48 2.89
C VAL A 58 4.00 5.00 2.97
N SER A 59 5.04 5.58 2.38
CA SER A 59 5.29 7.01 2.38
C SER A 59 5.57 7.55 0.97
N PRO A 60 4.93 8.65 0.54
CA PRO A 60 5.23 9.30 -0.73
C PRO A 60 6.66 9.84 -0.81
N THR A 61 7.28 10.13 0.33
CA THR A 61 8.68 10.62 0.39
C THR A 61 9.67 9.64 -0.23
N ASP A 62 9.35 8.34 -0.22
CA ASP A 62 10.25 7.29 -0.66
C ASP A 62 10.19 7.07 -2.18
N TYR A 63 9.15 7.58 -2.85
CA TYR A 63 8.90 7.33 -4.27
C TYR A 63 10.09 7.71 -5.14
N LYS A 64 10.70 8.87 -4.89
CA LYS A 64 11.85 9.34 -5.66
C LYS A 64 13.04 8.39 -5.56
N GLN A 65 13.29 7.83 -4.37
CA GLN A 65 14.37 6.87 -4.16
C GLN A 65 14.05 5.54 -4.83
N ILE A 66 12.81 5.07 -4.71
CA ILE A 66 12.35 3.80 -5.29
C ILE A 66 12.41 3.85 -6.81
N ILE A 67 11.88 4.91 -7.44
CA ILE A 67 11.90 5.11 -8.89
C ILE A 67 13.34 5.07 -9.42
N ARG A 68 14.30 5.68 -8.71
CA ARG A 68 15.73 5.63 -9.09
C ARG A 68 16.34 4.24 -8.99
N LYS A 69 15.84 3.39 -8.10
CA LYS A 69 16.31 2.01 -7.91
C LYS A 69 15.62 1.02 -8.85
N LEU A 70 14.48 1.38 -9.44
CA LEU A 70 13.83 0.54 -10.42
C LEU A 70 14.72 0.40 -11.65
N PRO A 71 14.87 -0.81 -12.21
CA PRO A 71 15.60 -0.99 -13.44
C PRO A 71 14.96 -0.15 -14.54
N ASN A 72 15.78 0.44 -15.42
CA ASN A 72 15.35 1.09 -16.66
C ASN A 72 14.77 0.05 -17.63
N SER A 73 13.66 -0.57 -17.27
CA SER A 73 12.88 -1.43 -18.15
C SER A 73 11.85 -0.54 -18.83
N LYS A 74 11.81 -0.59 -20.17
CA LYS A 74 10.63 -0.14 -20.91
C LYS A 74 9.46 -0.93 -20.30
N LEU A 75 8.58 -0.26 -19.56
CA LEU A 75 7.34 -0.84 -19.03
C LEU A 75 6.55 -1.39 -20.23
N ARG A 76 6.77 -2.66 -20.58
CA ARG A 76 5.91 -3.36 -21.54
C ARG A 76 4.60 -3.54 -20.82
N ARG A 77 3.64 -2.67 -21.12
CA ARG A 77 2.23 -3.03 -21.02
C ARG A 77 2.07 -4.30 -21.85
N LYS A 78 2.04 -5.47 -21.21
CA LYS A 78 1.42 -6.63 -21.84
C LYS A 78 -0.05 -6.23 -21.95
N ASN A 79 -0.47 -5.92 -23.17
CA ASN A 79 -1.89 -5.81 -23.49
C ASN A 79 -2.51 -7.15 -23.10
N THR A 80 -3.29 -7.16 -22.03
CA THR A 80 -4.13 -8.29 -21.66
C THR A 80 -5.30 -8.27 -22.65
N GLN A 81 -5.35 -9.27 -23.53
CA GLN A 81 -6.60 -9.68 -24.20
C GLN A 81 -7.52 -10.31 -23.17
#